data_AF-A0A931A3N6-F1
#
_entry.id   AF-A0A931A3N6-F1
#
_cell.length_a   1.000
_cell.length_b   1.000
_cell.length_c   1.000
_cell.angle_alpha   90.00
_cell.angle_beta   90.00
_cell.angle_gamma   90.00
#
_symmetry.space_group_name_H-M   'P 1'
#
loop_
_entity.id
_entity.type
_entity.pdbx_description
1 polymer ?
#
loop_
_entity_poly.entity_id
_entity_poly.type
_entity_poly.pdbx_seq_one_letter_code
_entity_poly.pdbx_strand_id
1 'polypeptide(L)'
;MASITTDPQWTGQGPDRLRDYGQTGSFAALPPSAEVRRDALSRLIGRTTIADRCTMTDRFLVVRGDLRTYKIHLGSANILMEPNDAYLCIVSARDPHAGLFLPFEEDGRLALILSKAFLLANDTAITDPSITRQLRA
;
A
#
# COMPACT_ATOMS: atom_id res chain seq x y z
N MET A 1 -1.14 -9.29 -38.62
CA MET A 1 -2.01 -8.55 -37.68
C MET A 1 -2.63 -9.59 -36.77
N ALA A 2 -2.23 -9.66 -35.49
CA ALA A 2 -2.76 -10.63 -34.54
C ALA A 2 -3.73 -9.89 -33.60
N SER A 3 -4.99 -10.31 -33.64
CA SER A 3 -6.09 -9.75 -32.84
C SER A 3 -5.87 -9.93 -31.34
N ILE A 4 -6.17 -8.86 -30.63
CA ILE A 4 -6.51 -8.83 -29.21
C ILE A 4 -7.77 -9.66 -28.95
N THR A 5 -7.65 -10.80 -28.25
CA THR A 5 -8.79 -11.41 -27.57
C THR A 5 -8.93 -10.74 -26.21
N THR A 6 -9.90 -9.85 -26.12
CA THR A 6 -10.43 -9.32 -24.86
C THR A 6 -11.42 -10.36 -24.34
N ASP A 7 -11.14 -10.99 -23.19
CA ASP A 7 -12.12 -11.81 -22.49
C ASP A 7 -12.71 -11.00 -21.32
N PRO A 8 -14.02 -10.67 -21.33
CA PRO A 8 -14.69 -9.98 -20.24
C PRO A 8 -15.57 -10.95 -19.47
N GLN A 9 -15.03 -11.65 -18.47
CA GLN A 9 -15.87 -12.36 -17.49
C GLN A 9 -15.23 -12.35 -16.10
N TRP A 10 -15.49 -11.29 -15.33
CA TRP A 10 -15.33 -11.32 -13.88
C TRP A 10 -16.72 -11.36 -13.22
N THR A 11 -17.29 -12.56 -13.18
CA THR A 11 -18.44 -12.90 -12.33
C THR A 11 -17.94 -13.64 -11.10
N GLY A 12 -18.62 -13.41 -9.98
CA GLY A 12 -18.07 -13.47 -8.63
C GLY A 12 -17.44 -14.79 -8.20
N GLN A 13 -16.31 -14.69 -7.47
CA GLN A 13 -15.80 -15.78 -6.63
C GLN A 13 -14.75 -15.26 -5.61
N GLY A 14 -15.11 -15.28 -4.33
CA GLY A 14 -14.28 -15.50 -3.14
C GLY A 14 -13.07 -14.58 -2.83
N PRO A 15 -12.97 -13.99 -1.62
CA PRO A 15 -11.79 -13.21 -1.18
C PRO A 15 -10.50 -14.02 -0.95
N ASP A 16 -10.54 -15.36 -1.07
CA ASP A 16 -9.40 -16.21 -0.72
C ASP A 16 -8.32 -16.33 -1.80
N ARG A 17 -8.65 -16.18 -3.10
CA ARG A 17 -7.62 -16.29 -4.16
C ARG A 17 -6.68 -15.09 -4.25
N LEU A 18 -7.07 -13.94 -3.70
CA LEU A 18 -6.22 -12.74 -3.68
C LEU A 18 -5.11 -12.84 -2.61
N ARG A 19 -5.27 -13.71 -1.60
CA ARG A 19 -4.25 -13.92 -0.56
C ARG A 19 -3.02 -14.65 -1.09
N ASP A 20 -3.19 -15.70 -1.88
CA ASP A 20 -2.08 -16.58 -2.29
C ASP A 20 -1.23 -15.99 -3.42
N TYR A 21 -1.80 -15.19 -4.32
CA TYR A 21 -1.03 -14.60 -5.43
C TYR A 21 0.03 -13.59 -4.95
N GLY A 22 -0.16 -13.03 -3.74
CA GLY A 22 0.64 -11.94 -3.22
C GLY A 22 1.81 -12.34 -2.30
N GLN A 23 1.94 -13.58 -1.82
CA GLN A 23 2.89 -13.88 -0.74
C GLN A 23 4.33 -14.18 -1.23
N THR A 24 4.49 -14.85 -2.37
CA THR A 24 5.80 -15.42 -2.75
C THR A 24 6.72 -14.44 -3.51
N GLY A 25 6.18 -13.38 -4.12
CA GLY A 25 6.95 -12.42 -4.94
C GLY A 25 7.02 -10.98 -4.41
N SER A 26 6.32 -10.65 -3.32
CA SER A 26 6.02 -9.25 -2.95
C SER A 26 6.96 -8.62 -1.91
N PHE A 27 7.87 -9.41 -1.34
CA PHE A 27 8.96 -8.97 -0.44
C PHE A 27 10.35 -9.10 -1.09
N ALA A 28 10.40 -9.36 -2.40
CA ALA A 28 11.65 -9.43 -3.16
C ALA A 28 12.41 -8.10 -3.13
N ALA A 29 13.71 -8.16 -3.43
CA ALA A 29 14.61 -7.01 -3.46
C ALA A 29 14.01 -5.85 -4.28
N LEU A 30 14.21 -4.64 -3.77
CA LEU A 30 13.72 -3.42 -4.39
C LEU A 30 14.31 -3.25 -5.81
N PRO A 31 13.49 -2.95 -6.83
CA PRO A 31 14.01 -2.68 -8.17
C PRO A 31 14.84 -1.38 -8.18
N PRO A 32 15.68 -1.15 -9.21
CA PRO A 32 16.58 0.01 -9.31
C PRO A 32 15.91 1.40 -9.15
N SER A 33 14.58 1.49 -9.25
CA SER A 33 13.78 2.70 -9.05
C SER A 33 13.39 2.98 -7.58
N ALA A 34 13.76 2.13 -6.63
CA ALA A 34 13.31 2.25 -5.25
C ALA A 34 14.02 3.33 -4.43
N GLU A 35 15.27 3.65 -4.73
CA GLU A 35 15.98 4.75 -4.06
C GLU A 35 15.35 6.11 -4.44
N VAL A 36 15.04 6.30 -5.73
CA VAL A 36 14.32 7.48 -6.22
C VAL A 36 12.94 7.59 -5.57
N ARG A 37 12.21 6.46 -5.45
CA ARG A 37 10.91 6.42 -4.78
C ARG A 37 11.02 6.74 -3.29
N ARG A 38 12.05 6.22 -2.62
CA ARG A 38 12.33 6.47 -1.21
C ARG A 38 12.63 7.95 -0.96
N ASP A 39 13.47 8.58 -1.78
CA ASP A 39 13.77 10.00 -1.69
C ASP A 39 12.52 10.85 -1.92
N ALA A 40 11.75 10.54 -2.98
CA ALA A 40 10.49 11.22 -3.27
C ALA A 40 9.49 11.10 -2.10
N LEU A 41 9.28 9.89 -1.55
CA LEU A 41 8.44 9.68 -0.38
C LEU A 41 8.92 10.47 0.83
N SER A 42 10.23 10.46 1.09
CA SER A 42 10.81 11.16 2.25
C SER A 42 10.55 12.66 2.17
N ARG A 43 10.74 13.26 0.99
CA ARG A 43 10.47 14.68 0.75
C ARG A 43 8.99 15.03 0.83
N LEU A 44 8.12 14.17 0.28
CA LEU A 44 6.68 14.40 0.31
C LEU A 44 6.15 14.30 1.74
N ILE A 45 6.42 13.19 2.44
CA ILE A 45 5.99 12.94 3.82
C ILE A 45 6.49 14.04 4.76
N GLY A 46 7.74 14.50 4.60
CA GLY A 46 8.29 15.57 5.44
C GLY A 46 7.54 16.91 5.35
N ARG A 47 6.66 17.08 4.36
CA ARG A 47 5.82 18.28 4.17
C ARG A 47 4.34 18.04 4.53
N THR A 48 4.02 16.89 5.14
CA THR A 48 2.66 16.51 5.52
C THR A 48 2.45 16.63 7.03
N THR A 49 1.18 16.59 7.44
CA THR A 49 0.78 16.58 8.85
C THR A 49 1.12 15.28 9.59
N ILE A 50 1.51 14.22 8.87
CA ILE A 50 1.83 12.91 9.46
C ILE A 50 3.34 12.66 9.54
N ALA A 51 4.17 13.67 9.25
CA ALA A 51 5.62 13.54 9.16
C ALA A 51 6.25 12.97 10.44
N ASP A 52 5.80 13.43 11.61
CA ASP A 52 6.25 12.99 12.94
C ASP A 52 5.83 11.56 13.30
N ARG A 53 4.86 11.00 12.56
CA ARG A 53 4.38 9.63 12.71
C ARG A 53 5.08 8.68 11.74
N CYS A 54 5.91 9.20 10.83
CA CYS A 54 6.51 8.42 9.77
C CYS A 54 8.02 8.27 9.97
N THR A 55 8.56 7.08 9.68
CA THR A 55 10.00 6.82 9.65
C THR A 55 10.35 6.03 8.41
N MET A 56 11.32 6.52 7.64
CA MET A 56 11.77 5.87 6.42
C MET A 56 12.92 4.90 6.70
N THR A 57 12.71 3.63 6.39
CA THR A 57 13.76 2.59 6.45
C THR A 57 14.22 2.21 5.04
N ASP A 58 15.09 1.22 4.94
CA ASP A 58 15.56 0.71 3.65
C ASP A 58 14.44 0.18 2.75
N ARG A 59 13.55 -0.65 3.31
CA ARG A 59 12.50 -1.35 2.55
C ARG A 59 11.07 -0.90 2.87
N PHE A 60 10.91 -0.11 3.93
CA PHE A 60 9.59 0.24 4.44
C PHE A 60 9.47 1.73 4.79
N LEU A 61 8.28 2.27 4.55
CA LEU A 61 7.76 3.41 5.28
C LEU A 61 7.06 2.88 6.54
N VAL A 62 7.62 3.18 7.71
CA VAL A 62 7.01 2.87 8.99
C VAL A 62 6.08 4.01 9.37
N VAL A 63 4.82 3.69 9.71
CA VAL A 63 3.78 4.65 10.07
C VAL A 63 3.22 4.27 11.44
N ARG A 64 3.31 5.18 12.40
CA ARG A 64 2.76 5.02 13.75
C ARG A 64 1.33 5.54 13.79
N GLY A 65 0.35 4.63 13.82
CA GLY A 65 -1.04 4.96 14.13
C GLY A 65 -1.26 5.18 15.62
N ASP A 66 -2.52 5.23 16.04
CA ASP A 66 -2.90 5.22 17.45
C ASP A 66 -3.23 3.80 17.94
N LEU A 67 -3.65 2.90 17.05
CA LEU A 67 -3.94 1.50 17.37
C LEU A 67 -2.72 0.59 17.18
N ARG A 68 -1.98 0.76 16.07
CA ARG A 68 -0.80 -0.06 15.75
C ARG A 68 0.29 0.73 15.02
N THR A 69 1.47 0.12 14.91
CA THR A 69 2.53 0.53 14.00
C THR A 69 2.47 -0.31 12.73
N TYR A 70 2.60 0.35 11.58
CA TYR A 70 2.44 -0.25 10.27
C TYR A 70 3.73 -0.11 9.45
N LYS A 71 4.13 -1.17 8.76
CA LYS A 71 5.28 -1.18 7.85
C LYS A 71 4.78 -1.34 6.43
N ILE A 72 4.83 -0.26 5.64
CA ILE A 72 4.42 -0.24 4.24
C ILE A 72 5.63 -0.52 3.36
N HIS A 73 5.64 -1.64 2.65
CA HIS A 73 6.74 -2.04 1.79
C HIS A 73 6.86 -1.10 0.57
N LEU A 74 8.03 -0.51 0.34
CA LEU A 74 8.25 0.46 -0.73
C LEU A 74 8.16 -0.15 -2.14
N GLY A 75 8.38 -1.47 -2.23
CA GLY A 75 8.35 -2.23 -3.46
C GLY A 75 6.97 -2.74 -3.85
N SER A 76 6.07 -3.05 -2.92
CA SER A 76 4.77 -3.68 -3.21
C SER A 76 3.57 -2.92 -2.64
N ALA A 77 3.82 -1.91 -1.81
CA ALA A 77 2.82 -1.24 -0.98
C ALA A 77 2.09 -2.18 0.00
N ASN A 78 2.61 -3.39 0.23
CA ASN A 78 2.08 -4.34 1.22
C ASN A 78 2.28 -3.81 2.64
N ILE A 79 1.37 -4.14 3.55
CA ILE A 79 1.39 -3.63 4.92
C ILE A 79 1.56 -4.78 5.89
N LEU A 80 2.54 -4.65 6.78
CA LEU A 80 2.70 -5.48 7.96
C LEU A 80 2.35 -4.68 9.20
N MET A 81 1.76 -5.32 10.20
CA MET A 81 1.40 -4.71 11.49
C MET A 81 2.32 -5.23 12.59
N GLU A 82 2.90 -4.34 13.37
CA GLU A 82 3.65 -4.73 14.57
C GLU A 82 2.72 -5.05 15.75
N PRO A 83 3.15 -5.91 16.69
CA PRO A 83 4.47 -6.55 16.79
C PRO A 83 4.60 -7.90 16.08
N ASN A 84 3.52 -8.47 15.55
CA ASN A 84 3.48 -9.84 15.04
C ASN A 84 3.71 -9.98 13.54
N ASP A 85 4.00 -8.89 12.83
CA ASP A 85 4.10 -8.81 11.37
C ASP A 85 2.87 -9.38 10.65
N ALA A 86 1.70 -9.25 11.27
CA ALA A 86 0.44 -9.66 10.67
C ALA A 86 0.14 -8.81 9.43
N TYR A 87 -0.25 -9.46 8.35
CA TYR A 87 -0.54 -8.78 7.09
C TYR A 87 -1.86 -7.99 7.17
N LEU A 88 -1.84 -6.74 6.70
CA LEU A 88 -3.04 -5.93 6.53
C LEU A 88 -3.35 -5.75 5.04
N CYS A 89 -4.46 -6.34 4.60
CA CYS A 89 -4.95 -6.18 3.23
C CYS A 89 -5.93 -5.02 3.15
N ILE A 90 -5.58 -3.99 2.38
CA ILE A 90 -6.46 -2.87 2.05
C ILE A 90 -6.75 -2.93 0.56
N VAL A 91 -7.98 -3.30 0.21
CA VAL A 91 -8.43 -3.38 -1.17
C VAL A 91 -9.03 -2.03 -1.54
N SER A 92 -8.34 -1.28 -2.40
CA SER A 92 -8.91 -0.08 -3.00
C SER A 92 -9.91 -0.49 -4.08
N ALA A 93 -11.14 0.02 -4.05
CA ALA A 93 -11.97 0.03 -5.25
C ALA A 93 -11.27 0.95 -6.24
N ARG A 94 -10.60 0.38 -7.25
CA ARG A 94 -9.84 1.16 -8.23
C ARG A 94 -10.84 1.93 -9.10
N ASP A 95 -11.03 3.21 -8.83
CA ASP A 95 -11.61 4.11 -9.81
C ASP A 95 -10.55 4.40 -10.88
N PRO A 96 -10.71 3.93 -12.13
CA PRO A 96 -9.74 4.14 -13.20
C PRO A 96 -9.55 5.62 -13.58
N HIS A 97 -10.36 6.54 -13.04
CA HIS A 97 -10.28 7.97 -13.31
C HIS A 97 -9.79 8.83 -12.13
N ALA A 98 -9.59 8.25 -10.93
CA ALA A 98 -9.16 8.98 -9.73
C ALA A 98 -7.65 8.85 -9.43
N GLY A 99 -6.80 8.82 -10.47
CA GLY A 99 -5.35 8.71 -10.29
C GLY A 99 -4.70 10.07 -10.01
N LEU A 100 -4.07 10.23 -8.84
CA LEU A 100 -3.14 11.32 -8.57
C LEU A 100 -1.86 11.06 -9.38
N PHE A 101 -1.67 11.74 -10.51
CA PHE A 101 -0.44 11.59 -11.31
C PHE A 101 0.73 12.31 -10.64
N LEU A 102 1.65 11.53 -10.06
CA LEU A 102 2.88 12.06 -9.50
C LEU A 102 4.00 12.05 -10.55
N PRO A 103 4.84 13.10 -10.63
CA PRO A 103 6.01 13.06 -11.49
C PRO A 103 6.90 11.88 -11.06
N PHE A 104 7.44 11.14 -12.03
CA PHE A 104 8.29 9.94 -11.85
C PHE A 104 7.56 8.63 -11.46
N GLU A 105 6.23 8.58 -11.56
CA GLU A 105 5.43 7.41 -11.21
C GLU A 105 4.89 6.68 -12.45
N GLU A 106 5.47 5.52 -12.80
CA GLU A 106 4.97 4.69 -13.92
C GLU A 106 3.84 3.73 -13.52
N ASP A 107 3.72 3.39 -12.23
CA ASP A 107 2.88 2.27 -11.76
C ASP A 107 1.87 2.62 -10.65
N GLY A 108 1.71 3.91 -10.30
CA GLY A 108 0.77 4.34 -9.25
C GLY A 108 1.20 3.96 -7.82
N ARG A 109 2.43 3.46 -7.63
CA ARG A 109 2.89 2.91 -6.35
C ARG A 109 3.18 3.95 -5.28
N LEU A 110 3.71 5.11 -5.67
CA LEU A 110 3.98 6.23 -4.77
C LEU A 110 2.68 6.78 -4.18
N ALA A 111 1.68 7.05 -5.02
CA ALA A 111 0.35 7.51 -4.62
C ALA A 111 -0.38 6.48 -3.74
N LEU A 112 -0.24 5.19 -4.06
CA LEU A 112 -0.80 4.10 -3.25
C LEU A 112 -0.17 4.03 -1.86
N ILE A 113 1.16 4.16 -1.75
CA ILE A 113 1.87 4.18 -0.46
C ILE A 113 1.43 5.40 0.35
N LEU A 114 1.35 6.58 -0.26
CA LEU A 114 0.91 7.80 0.41
C LEU A 114 -0.52 7.68 0.93
N SER A 115 -1.45 7.20 0.08
CA SER A 115 -2.85 6.98 0.47
C SER A 115 -2.97 6.07 1.68
N LYS A 116 -2.22 4.96 1.69
CA LYS A 116 -2.15 4.04 2.83
C LYS A 116 -1.56 4.70 4.07
N ALA A 117 -0.48 5.47 3.93
CA ALA A 117 0.16 6.15 5.04
C ALA A 117 -0.79 7.14 5.74
N PHE A 118 -1.52 7.96 4.98
CA PHE A 118 -2.51 8.88 5.54
C PHE A 118 -3.66 8.16 6.25
N LEU A 119 -4.19 7.10 5.64
CA LEU A 119 -5.24 6.29 6.25
C LEU A 119 -4.79 5.69 7.59
N LEU A 120 -3.58 5.11 7.62
CA LEU A 120 -3.05 4.38 8.78
C LEU A 120 -2.51 5.31 9.88
N ALA A 121 -2.07 6.52 9.53
CA ALA A 121 -1.69 7.53 10.51
C ALA A 121 -2.88 8.02 11.36
N ASN A 122 -4.11 7.82 10.89
CA ASN A 122 -5.36 8.15 11.57
C ASN A 122 -6.26 6.91 11.73
N ASP A 123 -5.66 5.79 12.15
CA ASP A 123 -6.30 4.47 12.18
C ASP A 123 -7.54 4.36 13.07
N THR A 124 -7.67 5.23 14.08
CA THR A 124 -8.87 5.32 14.93
C THR A 124 -10.09 5.86 14.20
N ALA A 125 -9.90 6.62 13.11
CA ALA A 125 -10.99 7.15 12.29
C ALA A 125 -11.43 6.18 11.18
N ILE A 126 -10.78 5.02 11.03
CA ILE A 126 -11.14 4.02 10.03
C ILE A 126 -12.45 3.34 10.44
N THR A 127 -13.47 3.45 9.59
CA THR A 127 -14.80 2.86 9.81
C THR A 127 -15.07 1.62 8.96
N ASP A 128 -14.25 1.37 7.94
CA ASP A 128 -14.40 0.22 7.05
C ASP A 128 -14.29 -1.11 7.84
N PRO A 129 -15.36 -1.94 7.89
CA PRO A 129 -15.35 -3.21 8.61
C PRO A 129 -14.29 -4.21 8.10
N SER A 130 -13.95 -4.15 6.81
CA SER A 130 -12.94 -5.01 6.20
C SER A 130 -11.54 -4.71 6.74
N ILE A 131 -11.26 -3.46 7.10
CA ILE A 131 -9.98 -3.02 7.67
C ILE A 131 -10.00 -3.16 9.20
N THR A 132 -11.03 -2.63 9.87
CA THR A 132 -11.10 -2.61 11.35
C THR A 132 -11.09 -4.00 11.97
N ARG A 133 -11.65 -5.01 11.30
CA ARG A 133 -11.57 -6.41 11.73
C ARG A 133 -10.14 -6.95 11.69
N GLN A 134 -9.35 -6.56 10.67
CA GLN A 134 -7.95 -6.98 10.56
C GLN A 134 -7.07 -6.29 11.60
N LEU A 135 -7.34 -5.03 11.95
CA LEU A 135 -6.59 -4.29 12.99
C LEU A 135 -6.75 -4.89 14.40
N ARG A 136 -7.81 -5.69 14.62
CA ARG A 136 -8.10 -6.34 15.91
C ARG A 136 -7.58 -7.77 16.00
N ALA A 137 -7.05 -8.31 14.90
CA ALA A 137 -6.59 -9.68 14.79
C ALA A 137 -5.16 -9.90 15.33
#